data_AF-A0A2U3A7L6-F1
#
_entry.id   AF-A0A2U3A7L6-F1
#
_cell.length_a   1.000
_cell.length_b   1.000
_cell.length_c   1.000
_cell.angle_alpha   90.00
_cell.angle_beta   90.00
_cell.angle_gamma   90.00
#
_symmetry.space_group_name_H-M   'P 1'
#
loop_
_entity.id
_entity.type
_entity.pdbx_description
1 polymer ?
#
loop_
_entity_poly.entity_id
_entity_poly.type
_entity_poly.pdbx_seq_one_letter_code
_entity_poly.pdbx_strand_id
1 'polypeptide(L)'
;MLAADPGVSVAGIAAEAGVDRRTVYRRFANRDELLTAIYEARLCAIEQALEDARLREAPVAVALHRYVENIIVINRTWPVDLARMLTDGDARRRRDACLAEVDAFLQRAAEEGLLRKDQPPGWAGSLLPELVHLAAQQLTHLSAGQAADAVVDTYLRGMGTQAT
;
A
#
# COMPACT_ATOMS: atom_id res chain seq x y z
N MET A 1 2.21 18.85 -2.58
CA MET A 1 3.15 18.35 -3.62
C MET A 1 4.60 18.67 -3.22
N LEU A 2 5.10 18.02 -2.16
CA LEU A 2 6.51 18.09 -1.69
C LEU A 2 7.04 16.73 -1.20
N ALA A 3 6.30 15.64 -1.42
CA ALA A 3 6.62 14.33 -0.86
C ALA A 3 7.52 13.43 -1.75
N ALA A 4 7.96 13.94 -2.89
CA ALA A 4 8.75 13.17 -3.86
C ALA A 4 10.27 13.39 -3.74
N ASP A 5 10.76 14.17 -2.77
CA ASP A 5 12.17 14.57 -2.73
C ASP A 5 12.97 13.83 -1.64
N PRO A 6 14.01 13.05 -2.00
CA PRO A 6 15.01 12.54 -1.06
C PRO A 6 15.67 13.64 -0.20
N GLY A 7 15.55 14.92 -0.58
CA GLY A 7 15.94 16.11 0.15
C GLY A 7 14.96 16.62 1.22
N VAL A 8 13.83 15.95 1.48
CA VAL A 8 12.91 16.38 2.56
C VAL A 8 13.65 16.33 3.90
N SER A 9 13.95 17.52 4.42
CA SER A 9 14.62 17.71 5.69
C SER A 9 13.67 17.37 6.84
N VAL A 10 14.22 17.02 8.01
CA VAL A 10 13.44 16.82 9.25
C VAL A 10 12.56 18.04 9.56
N ALA A 11 12.99 19.24 9.14
CA ALA A 11 12.20 20.46 9.25
C ALA A 11 10.95 20.47 8.36
N GLY A 12 11.04 19.92 7.14
CA GLY A 12 9.88 19.76 6.24
C GLY A 12 8.86 18.76 6.79
N ILE A 13 9.34 17.64 7.35
CA ILE A 13 8.47 16.66 8.02
C ILE A 13 7.76 17.28 9.24
N ALA A 14 8.51 18.04 10.06
CA ALA A 14 7.96 18.70 11.23
C ALA A 14 6.87 19.73 10.85
N ALA A 15 7.13 20.54 9.82
CA ALA A 15 6.19 21.53 9.32
C ALA A 15 4.88 20.89 8.81
N GLU A 16 4.97 19.80 8.05
CA GLU A 16 3.79 19.08 7.56
C GLU A 16 3.00 18.44 8.70
N ALA A 17 3.69 17.91 9.71
CA ALA A 17 3.07 17.34 10.90
C ALA A 17 2.55 18.39 11.89
N GLY A 18 2.71 19.70 11.59
CA GLY A 18 2.28 20.78 12.48
C GLY A 18 3.03 20.86 13.81
N VAL A 19 4.24 20.31 13.88
CA VAL A 19 5.07 20.26 15.09
C VAL A 19 6.37 21.04 14.93
N ASP A 20 6.91 21.52 16.06
CA ASP A 20 8.23 22.15 16.06
C ASP A 20 9.34 21.13 15.79
N ARG A 21 10.37 21.55 15.02
CA ARG A 21 11.54 20.72 14.70
C ARG A 21 12.19 20.14 15.97
N ARG A 22 12.26 20.91 17.06
CA ARG A 22 12.82 20.47 18.35
C ARG A 22 11.99 19.36 18.99
N THR A 23 10.68 19.34 18.79
CA THR A 23 9.81 18.23 19.23
C THR A 23 10.16 16.94 18.50
N VAL A 24 10.44 17.01 17.20
CA VAL A 24 10.89 15.86 16.40
C VAL A 24 12.27 15.38 16.87
N TYR A 25 13.25 16.28 17.01
CA TYR A 25 14.60 15.91 17.46
C TYR A 25 14.67 15.42 18.93
N ARG A 26 13.69 15.77 19.76
CA ARG A 26 13.57 15.20 21.12
C ARG A 26 13.21 13.72 21.07
N ARG A 27 12.47 13.29 20.05
CA ARG A 27 12.01 11.90 19.89
C ARG A 27 12.94 11.06 19.02
N PHE A 28 13.66 11.69 18.09
CA PHE A 28 14.55 11.05 17.13
C PHE A 28 15.89 11.78 17.09
N ALA A 29 16.99 11.08 17.35
CA ALA A 29 18.32 11.66 17.41
C ALA A 29 18.80 12.18 16.04
N ASN A 30 18.36 11.55 14.95
CA ASN A 30 18.72 11.93 13.59
C ASN A 30 17.62 11.58 12.57
N ARG A 31 17.86 11.95 11.30
CA ARG A 31 16.94 11.71 10.19
C ARG A 31 16.72 10.21 9.93
N ASP A 32 17.75 9.39 10.08
CA ASP A 32 17.66 7.95 9.82
C ASP A 32 16.76 7.27 10.85
N GLU A 33 16.87 7.65 12.13
CA GLU A 33 15.99 7.14 13.19
C GLU A 33 14.52 7.52 12.95
N LEU A 34 14.27 8.77 12.52
CA LEU A 34 12.92 9.22 12.14
C LEU A 34 12.38 8.41 10.96
N LEU A 35 13.18 8.19 9.92
CA LEU A 35 12.76 7.45 8.73
C LEU A 35 12.51 5.97 9.04
N THR A 36 13.34 5.35 9.88
CA THR A 36 13.10 3.99 10.40
C THR A 36 11.77 3.90 11.14
N ALA A 37 11.46 4.87 12.00
CA ALA A 37 10.19 4.89 12.72
C ALA A 37 8.97 5.11 11.80
N ILE A 38 9.11 5.95 10.76
CA ILE A 38 8.07 6.13 9.74
C ILE A 38 7.85 4.85 8.95
N TYR A 39 8.94 4.17 8.57
CA TYR A 39 8.88 2.90 7.87
C TYR A 39 8.15 1.84 8.71
N GLU A 40 8.54 1.72 9.98
CA GLU A 40 7.93 0.78 10.93
C GLU A 40 6.43 1.05 11.10
N ALA A 41 6.05 2.32 11.28
CA ALA A 41 4.64 2.71 11.39
C ALA A 41 3.84 2.37 10.13
N ARG A 42 4.41 2.58 8.93
CA ARG A 42 3.74 2.23 7.68
C ARG A 42 3.61 0.72 7.52
N LEU A 43 4.63 -0.06 7.89
CA LEU A 43 4.57 -1.51 7.79
C LEU A 43 3.48 -2.07 8.72
N CYS A 44 3.42 -1.60 9.96
CA CYS A 44 2.33 -1.93 10.88
C CYS A 44 0.96 -1.54 10.30
N ALA A 45 0.84 -0.38 9.66
CA ALA A 45 -0.41 0.03 9.02
C ALA A 45 -0.81 -0.90 7.85
N ILE A 46 0.16 -1.38 7.07
CA ILE A 46 -0.09 -2.34 5.98
C ILE A 46 -0.55 -3.68 6.57
N GLU A 47 0.11 -4.20 7.59
CA GLU A 47 -0.27 -5.45 8.26
C GLU A 47 -1.72 -5.37 8.77
N GLN A 48 -2.07 -4.27 9.46
CA GLN A 48 -3.44 -4.04 9.91
C GLN A 48 -4.44 -3.93 8.75
N ALA A 49 -4.06 -3.27 7.65
CA ALA A 49 -4.91 -3.18 6.47
C ALA A 49 -5.20 -4.55 5.83
N LEU A 50 -4.24 -5.47 5.83
CA LEU A 50 -4.42 -6.84 5.34
C LEU A 50 -5.38 -7.62 6.25
N GLU A 51 -5.24 -7.48 7.56
CA GLU A 51 -6.14 -8.06 8.56
C GLU A 51 -7.57 -7.55 8.38
N ASP A 52 -7.76 -6.23 8.30
CA ASP A 52 -9.06 -5.57 8.12
C ASP A 52 -9.74 -5.92 6.79
N ALA A 53 -8.96 -6.14 5.74
CA ALA A 53 -9.46 -6.60 4.46
C ALA A 53 -10.05 -8.02 4.53
N ARG A 54 -9.70 -8.79 5.57
CA ARG A 54 -10.14 -10.18 5.79
C ARG A 54 -9.90 -11.05 4.56
N LEU A 55 -8.68 -10.97 4.02
CA LEU A 55 -8.26 -11.58 2.75
C LEU A 55 -8.48 -13.10 2.65
N ARG A 56 -8.67 -13.80 3.77
CA ARG A 56 -8.89 -15.26 3.81
C ARG A 56 -10.36 -15.67 3.94
N GLU A 57 -11.24 -14.75 4.36
CA GLU A 57 -12.58 -15.09 4.84
C GLU A 57 -13.70 -14.30 4.12
N ALA A 58 -13.45 -13.03 3.81
CA ALA A 58 -14.44 -12.21 3.15
C ALA A 58 -14.60 -12.63 1.67
N PRO A 59 -15.78 -12.40 1.07
CA PRO A 59 -15.98 -12.58 -0.37
C PRO A 59 -14.91 -11.84 -1.15
N VAL A 60 -14.34 -12.48 -2.18
CA VAL A 60 -13.13 -11.99 -2.85
C VAL A 60 -13.26 -10.54 -3.33
N ALA A 61 -14.38 -10.17 -3.96
CA ALA A 61 -14.59 -8.79 -4.43
C ALA A 61 -14.62 -7.76 -3.29
N VAL A 62 -15.21 -8.12 -2.15
CA VAL A 62 -15.27 -7.26 -0.95
C VAL A 62 -13.87 -7.12 -0.33
N ALA A 63 -13.14 -8.22 -0.22
CA ALA A 63 -11.77 -8.24 0.31
C ALA A 63 -10.81 -7.41 -0.57
N LEU A 64 -10.94 -7.55 -1.90
CA LEU A 64 -10.15 -6.79 -2.87
C LEU A 64 -10.37 -5.29 -2.72
N HIS A 65 -11.64 -4.87 -2.63
CA HIS A 65 -11.98 -3.45 -2.47
C HIS A 65 -11.43 -2.88 -1.16
N ARG A 66 -11.65 -3.56 -0.03
CA ARG A 66 -11.11 -3.14 1.28
C ARG A 66 -9.59 -3.03 1.28
N TYR A 67 -8.91 -4.02 0.70
CA TYR A 67 -7.46 -3.99 0.54
C TYR A 67 -7.03 -2.75 -0.25
N VAL A 68 -7.61 -2.53 -1.43
CA VAL A 68 -7.27 -1.39 -2.30
C VAL A 68 -7.53 -0.06 -1.57
N GLU A 69 -8.69 0.10 -0.94
CA GLU A 69 -9.04 1.31 -0.20
C GLU A 69 -8.06 1.59 0.94
N ASN A 70 -7.78 0.59 1.78
CA ASN A 70 -6.88 0.74 2.92
C ASN A 70 -5.45 1.07 2.48
N ILE A 71 -4.94 0.42 1.42
CA ILE A 71 -3.61 0.72 0.90
C ILE A 71 -3.56 2.12 0.26
N ILE A 72 -4.64 2.60 -0.37
CA ILE A 72 -4.72 3.99 -0.86
C ILE A 72 -4.63 4.98 0.30
N VAL A 73 -5.36 4.74 1.40
CA VAL A 73 -5.28 5.57 2.62
C VAL A 73 -3.85 5.62 3.13
N ILE A 74 -3.19 4.47 3.24
CA ILE A 74 -1.80 4.37 3.70
C ILE A 74 -0.86 5.11 2.76
N ASN A 75 -0.95 4.89 1.45
CA ASN A 75 -0.08 5.55 0.47
C ASN A 75 -0.24 7.07 0.45
N ARG A 76 -1.45 7.58 0.71
CA ARG A 76 -1.71 9.03 0.84
C ARG A 76 -1.19 9.60 2.15
N THR A 77 -1.24 8.82 3.22
CA THR A 77 -0.78 9.23 4.56
C THR A 77 0.75 9.23 4.64
N TRP A 78 1.41 8.27 3.98
CA TRP A 78 2.86 8.14 3.93
C TRP A 78 3.37 8.13 2.48
N PRO A 79 3.42 9.29 1.80
CA PRO A 79 3.79 9.42 0.39
C PRO A 79 5.29 9.23 0.10
N VAL A 80 6.05 8.57 0.98
CA VAL A 80 7.50 8.37 0.86
C VAL A 80 7.79 7.10 0.07
N ASP A 81 8.70 7.17 -0.90
CA ASP A 81 9.20 5.99 -1.61
C ASP A 81 10.15 5.18 -0.70
N LEU A 82 9.53 4.28 0.07
CA LEU A 82 10.16 3.52 1.14
C LEU A 82 10.85 2.24 0.66
N ALA A 83 10.72 1.89 -0.62
CA ALA A 83 11.36 0.70 -1.19
C ALA A 83 12.89 0.74 -1.05
N ARG A 84 13.49 1.95 -0.98
CA ARG A 84 14.93 2.15 -0.87
C ARG A 84 15.51 2.11 0.55
N MET A 85 14.69 2.13 1.61
CA MET A 85 15.18 2.27 2.99
C MET A 85 15.22 0.96 3.79
N LEU A 86 14.85 -0.16 3.18
CA LEU A 86 14.77 -1.45 3.84
C LEU A 86 16.12 -2.17 3.94
N THR A 87 17.02 -1.65 4.77
CA THR A 87 18.32 -2.29 5.08
C THR A 87 18.23 -3.32 6.22
N ASP A 88 17.19 -3.27 7.06
CA ASP A 88 16.94 -4.21 8.16
C ASP A 88 16.36 -5.56 7.67
N GLY A 89 16.86 -6.66 8.23
CA GLY A 89 16.38 -8.02 7.94
C GLY A 89 14.97 -8.30 8.47
N ASP A 90 14.57 -7.73 9.60
CA ASP A 90 13.23 -8.00 10.16
C ASP A 90 12.11 -7.35 9.33
N ALA A 91 12.28 -6.07 9.06
CA ALA A 91 11.40 -5.29 8.19
C ALA A 91 11.24 -5.92 6.79
N ARG A 92 12.33 -6.45 6.21
CA ARG A 92 12.24 -7.22 4.95
C ARG A 92 11.37 -8.47 5.10
N ARG A 93 11.58 -9.28 6.14
CA ARG A 93 10.78 -10.49 6.38
C ARG A 93 9.29 -10.18 6.52
N ARG A 94 8.95 -9.16 7.28
CA ARG A 94 7.55 -8.73 7.50
C ARG A 94 6.90 -8.24 6.20
N ARG A 95 7.64 -7.45 5.41
CA ARG A 95 7.18 -7.04 4.07
C ARG A 95 6.97 -8.24 3.15
N ASP A 96 7.89 -9.20 3.14
CA ASP A 96 7.77 -10.40 2.32
C ASP A 96 6.57 -11.27 2.76
N ALA A 97 6.27 -11.33 4.06
CA ALA A 97 5.07 -11.97 4.58
C ALA A 97 3.79 -11.28 4.07
N CYS A 98 3.73 -9.94 4.11
CA CYS A 98 2.61 -9.18 3.56
C CYS A 98 2.39 -9.48 2.07
N LEU A 99 3.46 -9.53 1.28
CA LEU A 99 3.38 -9.86 -0.15
C LEU A 99 2.85 -11.28 -0.37
N ALA A 100 3.34 -12.25 0.40
CA ALA A 100 2.87 -13.63 0.33
C ALA A 100 1.37 -13.77 0.67
N GLU A 101 0.85 -12.96 1.59
CA GLU A 101 -0.59 -12.94 1.89
C GLU A 101 -1.43 -12.40 0.73
N VAL A 102 -0.96 -11.32 0.08
CA VAL A 102 -1.63 -10.76 -1.10
C VAL A 102 -1.59 -11.76 -2.26
N ASP A 103 -0.45 -12.43 -2.49
CA ASP A 103 -0.33 -13.46 -3.52
C ASP A 103 -1.29 -14.65 -3.27
N ALA A 104 -1.37 -15.13 -2.02
CA ALA A 104 -2.32 -16.18 -1.65
C ALA A 104 -3.78 -15.76 -1.86
N PHE A 105 -4.10 -14.49 -1.57
CA PHE A 105 -5.42 -13.93 -1.85
C PHE A 105 -5.75 -13.89 -3.33
N LEU A 106 -4.81 -13.47 -4.18
CA LEU A 106 -5.01 -13.42 -5.64
C LEU A 106 -5.12 -14.82 -6.25
N GLN A 107 -4.40 -15.79 -5.69
CA GLN A 107 -4.55 -17.20 -6.07
C GLN A 107 -5.97 -17.70 -5.74
N ARG A 108 -6.48 -17.41 -4.54
CA ARG A 108 -7.87 -17.71 -4.17
C ARG A 108 -8.87 -17.02 -5.10
N ALA A 109 -8.63 -15.76 -5.46
CA ALA A 109 -9.48 -15.02 -6.40
C ALA A 109 -9.54 -15.67 -7.78
N ALA A 110 -8.44 -16.26 -8.25
CA ALA A 110 -8.42 -17.04 -9.48
C ALA A 110 -9.14 -18.39 -9.33
N GLU A 111 -8.96 -19.07 -8.20
CA GLU A 111 -9.64 -20.34 -7.89
C GLU A 111 -11.16 -20.21 -7.83
N GLU A 112 -11.66 -19.12 -7.23
CA GLU A 112 -13.08 -18.76 -7.17
C GLU A 112 -13.63 -18.18 -8.49
N GLY A 113 -12.79 -18.08 -9.52
CA GLY A 113 -13.20 -17.65 -10.86
C GLY A 113 -13.40 -16.15 -11.02
N LEU A 114 -12.96 -15.32 -10.06
CA LEU A 114 -12.99 -13.87 -10.21
C LEU A 114 -11.86 -13.38 -11.13
N LEU A 115 -10.67 -13.99 -11.06
CA LEU A 115 -9.51 -13.67 -11.90
C LEU A 115 -9.27 -14.74 -12.97
N ARG A 116 -8.87 -14.31 -14.16
CA ARG A 116 -8.52 -15.23 -15.25
C ARG A 116 -7.16 -15.89 -15.00
N LYS A 117 -7.04 -17.16 -15.40
CA LYS A 117 -5.84 -18.00 -15.18
C LYS A 117 -4.89 -18.07 -16.37
N ASP A 118 -5.24 -17.42 -17.49
CA ASP A 118 -4.48 -17.44 -18.75
C ASP A 118 -3.34 -16.40 -18.79
N GLN A 119 -2.91 -15.90 -17.62
CA GLN A 119 -1.89 -14.87 -17.49
C GLN A 119 -0.54 -15.43 -17.08
N PRO A 120 0.56 -14.72 -17.41
CA PRO A 120 1.87 -15.07 -16.89
C PRO A 120 1.84 -15.17 -15.35
N PRO A 121 2.52 -16.16 -14.76
CA PRO A 121 2.61 -16.29 -13.31
C PRO A 121 3.11 -14.99 -12.67
N GLY A 122 2.47 -14.57 -11.58
CA GLY A 122 2.82 -13.35 -10.83
C GLY A 122 2.32 -12.04 -11.47
N TRP A 123 1.80 -12.04 -12.70
CA TRP A 123 1.37 -10.80 -13.38
C TRP A 123 0.26 -10.05 -12.63
N ALA A 124 -0.73 -10.79 -12.11
CA ALA A 124 -1.82 -10.24 -11.31
C ALA A 124 -1.31 -9.53 -10.04
N GLY A 125 -0.35 -10.15 -9.35
CA GLY A 125 0.27 -9.64 -8.13
C GLY A 125 1.22 -8.46 -8.37
N SER A 126 1.90 -8.41 -9.52
CA SER A 126 2.73 -7.26 -9.87
C SER A 126 1.91 -6.04 -10.32
N LEU A 127 0.77 -6.25 -10.98
CA LEU A 127 -0.02 -5.15 -11.55
C LEU A 127 -0.84 -4.40 -10.48
N LEU A 128 -1.40 -5.12 -9.50
CA LEU A 128 -2.31 -4.53 -8.52
C LEU A 128 -1.64 -3.41 -7.68
N PRO A 129 -0.43 -3.59 -7.10
CA PRO A 129 0.25 -2.53 -6.35
C PRO A 129 0.53 -1.28 -7.18
N GLU A 130 0.84 -1.43 -8.47
CA GLU A 130 1.11 -0.31 -9.38
C GLU A 130 -0.14 0.54 -9.62
N LEU A 131 -1.30 -0.10 -9.86
CA LEU A 131 -2.57 0.62 -10.01
C LEU A 131 -2.97 1.34 -8.73
N VAL A 132 -2.80 0.69 -7.58
CA VAL A 132 -3.08 1.26 -6.26
C VAL A 132 -2.17 2.46 -5.98
N HIS A 133 -0.88 2.35 -6.30
CA HIS A 133 0.09 3.43 -6.16
C HIS A 133 -0.26 4.62 -7.05
N LEU A 134 -0.55 4.37 -8.33
CA LEU A 134 -0.96 5.39 -9.28
C LEU A 134 -2.23 6.11 -8.83
N ALA A 135 -3.25 5.38 -8.37
CA ALA A 135 -4.51 5.95 -7.89
C ALA A 135 -4.32 6.79 -6.62
N ALA A 136 -3.46 6.33 -5.70
CA ALA A 136 -3.13 7.11 -4.51
C ALA A 136 -2.51 8.47 -4.87
N GLN A 137 -1.69 8.53 -5.93
CA GLN A 137 -1.03 9.75 -6.39
C GLN A 137 -1.91 10.66 -7.27
N GLN A 138 -2.66 10.07 -8.21
CA GLN A 138 -3.34 10.83 -9.27
C GLN A 138 -4.81 11.13 -8.93
N LEU A 139 -5.47 10.27 -8.15
CA LEU A 139 -6.90 10.42 -7.83
C LEU A 139 -7.13 11.13 -6.49
N THR A 140 -6.26 12.07 -6.13
CA THR A 140 -6.32 12.81 -4.84
C THR A 140 -7.57 13.67 -4.68
N HIS A 141 -8.24 14.00 -5.78
CA HIS A 141 -9.53 14.69 -5.80
C HIS A 141 -10.72 13.76 -5.41
N LEU A 142 -10.48 12.44 -5.31
CA LEU A 142 -11.47 11.45 -4.87
C LEU A 142 -11.19 10.98 -3.45
N SER A 143 -12.23 10.54 -2.75
CA SER A 143 -12.07 9.76 -1.50
C SER A 143 -11.32 8.45 -1.76
N ALA A 144 -10.79 7.82 -0.70
CA ALA A 144 -10.07 6.55 -0.84
C ALA A 144 -10.98 5.44 -1.42
N GLY A 145 -12.22 5.31 -0.93
CA GLY A 145 -13.20 4.38 -1.47
C GLY A 145 -13.53 4.63 -2.95
N GLN A 146 -13.74 5.87 -3.37
CA GLN A 146 -13.98 6.19 -4.79
C GLN A 146 -12.77 5.89 -5.69
N ALA A 147 -11.55 6.14 -5.21
CA ALA A 147 -10.35 5.74 -5.92
C ALA A 147 -10.21 4.21 -5.96
N ALA A 148 -10.61 3.51 -4.90
CA ALA A 148 -10.65 2.05 -4.87
C ALA A 148 -11.66 1.48 -5.86
N ASP A 149 -12.85 2.06 -5.99
CA ASP A 149 -13.84 1.68 -7.00
C ASP A 149 -13.23 1.70 -8.41
N ALA A 150 -12.54 2.80 -8.75
CA ALA A 150 -11.89 2.97 -10.06
C ALA A 150 -10.77 1.95 -10.29
N VAL A 151 -9.95 1.66 -9.27
CA VAL A 151 -8.87 0.67 -9.35
C VAL A 151 -9.43 -0.74 -9.50
N VAL A 152 -10.42 -1.11 -8.67
CA VAL A 152 -11.03 -2.45 -8.68
C VAL A 152 -11.74 -2.69 -10.01
N ASP A 153 -12.52 -1.74 -10.52
CA ASP A 153 -13.17 -1.85 -11.82
C ASP A 153 -12.13 -2.02 -12.95
N THR A 154 -11.09 -1.18 -12.96
CA THR A 154 -10.01 -1.26 -13.97
C THR A 154 -9.29 -2.61 -13.90
N TYR A 155 -8.94 -3.06 -12.70
CA TYR A 155 -8.24 -4.31 -12.47
C TYR A 155 -9.09 -5.51 -12.88
N LEU A 156 -10.37 -5.56 -12.49
CA LEU A 156 -11.26 -6.67 -12.83
C LEU A 156 -11.67 -6.68 -14.30
N ARG A 157 -11.76 -5.53 -14.99
CA ARG A 157 -11.93 -5.53 -16.45
C ARG A 157 -10.68 -6.03 -17.18
N GLY A 158 -9.50 -5.73 -16.63
CA GLY A 158 -8.22 -6.14 -17.20
C GLY A 158 -7.80 -7.57 -16.88
N MET A 159 -8.17 -8.09 -15.71
CA MET A 159 -7.68 -9.36 -15.13
C MET A 159 -8.80 -10.31 -14.71
N GLY A 160 -10.05 -9.88 -14.75
CA GLY A 160 -11.20 -10.70 -14.38
C GLY A 160 -11.56 -11.72 -15.46
N THR A 161 -12.35 -12.72 -15.07
CA THR A 161 -13.01 -13.60 -16.04
C THR A 161 -14.05 -12.78 -16.80
N GLN A 162 -14.08 -12.94 -18.13
CA GLN A 162 -15.13 -12.31 -18.94
C GLN A 162 -16.45 -13.04 -18.63
N ALA A 163 -17.47 -12.31 -18.18
CA ALA A 163 -18.83 -12.83 -18.20
C ALA A 163 -19.18 -13.09 -19.67
N THR A 164 -19.39 -14.37 -20.01
CA THR A 164 -19.89 -14.77 -21.34
C THR A 164 -21.36 -14.40 -21.47
#